data_AF-A0A1H8AAQ4-F1
#
_entry.id   AF-A0A1H8AAQ4-F1
#
_cell.length_a   1.000
_cell.length_b   1.000
_cell.length_c   1.000
_cell.angle_alpha   90.00
_cell.angle_beta   90.00
_cell.angle_gamma   90.00
#
_symmetry.space_group_name_H-M   'P 1'
#
loop_
_entity.id
_entity.type
_entity.pdbx_description
1 polymer ?
#
loop_
_entity_poly.entity_id
_entity_poly.type
_entity_poly.pdbx_seq_one_letter_code
_entity_poly.pdbx_strand_id
1 'polypeptide(L)'
;MTTIHQAGGPPGGVPTSPTPPPELPPMNPGEVAPAPPIENPPDNEPNGIPNDPPPELPPNAPPEGPPASPIDLPPARDPREPQERGR
;
A
#
# COMPACT_ATOMS: atom_id res chain seq x y z
N MET A 1 -8.08 -17.47 32.16
CA MET A 1 -6.76 -18.01 32.56
C MET A 1 -6.04 -18.42 31.29
N THR A 2 -5.11 -17.61 30.80
CA THR A 2 -4.38 -17.82 29.54
C THR A 2 -3.21 -18.77 29.79
N THR A 3 -3.18 -19.91 29.10
CA THR A 3 -2.04 -20.84 29.13
C THR A 3 -0.89 -20.23 28.31
N ILE A 4 0.18 -19.84 29.00
CA ILE A 4 1.45 -19.42 28.38
C ILE A 4 2.21 -20.69 28.02
N HIS A 5 2.36 -20.99 26.73
CA HIS A 5 3.20 -22.09 26.28
C HIS A 5 4.67 -21.69 26.37
N GLN A 6 5.37 -22.30 27.33
CA GLN A 6 6.78 -22.12 27.62
C GLN A 6 7.63 -22.73 26.49
N ALA A 7 8.38 -21.90 25.77
CA ALA A 7 9.43 -22.36 24.86
C ALA A 7 10.70 -22.69 25.67
N GLY A 8 10.83 -23.94 26.10
CA GLY A 8 12.02 -24.44 26.80
C GLY A 8 12.83 -25.38 25.91
N GLY A 9 13.90 -24.88 25.28
CA GLY A 9 14.94 -25.70 24.64
C GLY A 9 16.21 -25.76 25.50
N PRO A 10 17.04 -26.83 25.42
CA PRO A 10 18.27 -26.96 26.21
C PRO A 10 19.31 -25.89 25.83
N PRO A 11 20.09 -25.36 26.79
CA PRO A 11 21.12 -24.36 26.51
C PRO A 11 22.20 -24.94 25.59
N GLY A 12 22.33 -24.37 24.38
CA GLY A 12 23.28 -24.79 23.36
C GLY A 12 22.69 -25.59 22.19
N GLY A 13 21.40 -25.91 22.22
CA GLY A 13 20.70 -26.49 21.07
C GLY A 13 20.30 -25.43 20.05
N VAL A 14 20.29 -25.79 18.76
CA VAL A 14 19.71 -24.94 17.71
C VAL A 14 18.26 -24.59 18.10
N PRO A 15 17.80 -23.34 17.93
CA PRO A 15 16.42 -22.99 18.21
C PRO A 15 15.51 -23.83 17.32
N THR A 16 14.71 -24.70 17.92
CA THR A 16 13.69 -25.45 17.18
C THR A 16 12.63 -24.46 16.75
N SER A 17 12.40 -24.33 15.44
CA SER A 17 11.30 -23.52 14.92
C SER A 17 10.00 -23.96 15.59
N PRO A 18 9.14 -23.02 16.03
CA PRO A 18 7.84 -23.38 16.56
C PRO A 18 7.05 -24.13 15.49
N THR A 19 6.36 -25.19 15.88
CA THR A 19 5.44 -25.89 14.99
C THR A 19 4.38 -24.90 14.49
N PRO A 20 4.13 -24.79 13.17
CA PRO A 20 3.08 -23.92 12.67
C PRO A 20 1.71 -24.35 13.22
N PRO A 21 0.77 -23.42 13.37
CA PRO A 21 -0.59 -23.78 13.76
C PRO A 21 -1.20 -24.76 12.73
N PRO A 22 -2.12 -25.64 13.16
CA PRO A 22 -2.85 -26.51 12.25
C PRO A 22 -3.55 -25.70 11.16
N GLU A 23 -3.60 -26.25 9.93
CA GLU A 23 -4.37 -25.65 8.85
C GLU A 23 -5.87 -25.67 9.20
N LEU A 24 -6.57 -24.59 8.87
CA LEU A 24 -8.01 -24.53 9.03
C LEU A 24 -8.69 -25.49 8.05
N PRO A 25 -9.82 -26.11 8.43
CA PRO A 25 -10.59 -26.93 7.51
C PRO A 25 -11.02 -26.10 6.29
N PRO A 26 -11.14 -26.71 5.10
CA PRO A 26 -11.66 -26.02 3.93
C PRO A 26 -13.06 -25.48 4.23
N MET A 27 -13.29 -24.22 3.87
CA MET A 27 -14.61 -23.59 3.98
C MET A 27 -15.62 -24.35 3.12
N ASN A 28 -16.85 -24.51 3.60
CA ASN A 28 -17.88 -25.09 2.74
C ASN A 28 -18.09 -24.17 1.53
N PRO A 29 -18.40 -24.71 0.33
CA PRO A 29 -18.73 -23.90 -0.83
C PRO A 29 -19.89 -22.95 -0.49
N GLY A 30 -19.61 -21.64 -0.42
CA GLY A 30 -20.58 -20.60 -0.06
C GLY A 30 -20.35 -19.93 1.30
N GLU A 31 -19.47 -20.46 2.16
CA GLU A 31 -19.06 -19.79 3.39
C GLU A 31 -17.93 -18.80 3.08
N VAL A 32 -18.31 -17.58 2.69
CA VAL A 32 -17.38 -16.45 2.65
C VAL A 32 -17.29 -15.83 4.04
N ALA A 33 -16.07 -15.48 4.48
CA ALA A 33 -15.91 -14.69 5.68
C ALA A 33 -16.71 -13.38 5.56
N PRO A 34 -17.30 -12.86 6.65
CA PRO A 34 -17.96 -11.56 6.64
C PRO A 34 -17.01 -10.49 6.11
N ALA A 35 -17.56 -9.51 5.38
CA ALA A 35 -16.78 -8.37 4.92
C ALA A 35 -16.15 -7.64 6.12
N PRO A 36 -14.93 -7.08 5.97
CA PRO A 36 -14.34 -6.23 7.00
C PRO A 36 -15.21 -4.97 7.22
N PRO A 37 -15.10 -4.31 8.39
CA PRO A 37 -15.79 -3.06 8.63
C PRO A 37 -15.34 -2.00 7.61
N ILE A 38 -16.28 -1.17 7.17
CA ILE A 38 -16.00 0.01 6.34
C ILE A 38 -15.28 1.03 7.23
N GLU A 39 -14.10 1.47 6.81
CA GLU A 39 -13.47 2.65 7.40
C GLU A 39 -14.20 3.90 6.88
N ASN A 40 -14.66 4.75 7.79
CA ASN A 40 -15.23 6.04 7.40
C ASN A 40 -14.11 6.90 6.80
N PRO A 41 -14.34 7.56 5.65
CA PRO A 41 -13.41 8.57 5.19
C PRO A 41 -13.28 9.67 6.26
N PRO A 42 -12.15 10.38 6.31
CA PRO A 42 -12.01 11.53 7.21
C PRO A 42 -13.16 12.53 6.98
N ASP A 43 -13.72 13.05 8.08
CA ASP A 43 -14.83 14.03 8.02
C ASP A 43 -14.41 15.37 7.38
N ASN A 44 -13.10 15.61 7.30
CA ASN A 44 -12.55 16.79 6.65
C ASN A 44 -12.58 16.64 5.14
N GLU A 45 -13.15 17.65 4.48
CA GLU A 45 -12.96 17.82 3.04
C GLU A 45 -11.45 17.80 2.75
N PRO A 46 -11.00 17.12 1.68
CA PRO A 46 -9.61 17.24 1.25
C PRO A 46 -9.32 18.73 1.07
N ASN A 47 -8.14 19.19 1.50
CA ASN A 47 -7.70 20.54 1.18
C ASN A 47 -7.83 20.73 -0.32
N GLY A 48 -8.83 21.51 -0.73
CA GLY A 48 -9.13 21.76 -2.13
C GLY A 48 -7.96 22.48 -2.81
N ILE A 49 -7.95 22.46 -4.14
CA ILE A 49 -7.17 23.47 -4.87
C ILE A 49 -7.72 24.85 -4.49
N PRO A 50 -6.87 25.90 -4.45
CA PRO A 50 -7.37 27.27 -4.32
C PRO A 50 -8.52 27.53 -5.30
N ASN A 51 -9.64 28.06 -4.80
CA ASN A 51 -10.79 28.43 -5.65
C ASN A 51 -10.47 29.65 -6.52
N ASP A 52 -9.51 30.48 -6.10
CA ASP A 52 -9.07 31.61 -6.88
C ASP A 52 -8.32 31.13 -8.14
N PRO A 53 -8.63 31.72 -9.31
CA PRO A 53 -7.87 31.45 -10.51
C PRO A 53 -6.41 31.89 -10.30
N PRO A 54 -5.46 31.27 -11.02
CA PRO A 54 -4.08 31.75 -11.02
C PRO A 54 -4.02 33.21 -11.50
N PRO A 55 -3.09 34.02 -10.98
CA PRO A 55 -2.88 35.38 -11.46
C PRO A 55 -2.62 35.40 -12.97
N GLU A 56 -3.21 36.37 -13.67
CA GLU A 56 -2.92 36.56 -15.08
C GLU A 56 -1.45 36.93 -15.30
N LEU A 57 -0.87 36.40 -16.38
CA LEU A 57 0.48 36.76 -16.79
C LEU A 57 0.52 38.23 -17.25
N PRO A 58 1.63 38.96 -17.00
CA PRO A 58 1.77 40.31 -17.51
C PRO A 58 1.70 40.34 -19.05
N PRO A 59 1.30 41.46 -19.67
CA PRO A 59 1.17 41.57 -21.13
C PRO A 59 2.47 41.28 -21.90
N ASN A 60 3.62 41.46 -21.24
CA ASN A 60 4.95 41.22 -21.78
C ASN A 60 5.54 39.88 -21.31
N ALA A 61 4.72 38.97 -20.76
CA ALA A 61 5.19 37.62 -20.47
C ALA A 61 5.63 36.95 -21.78
N PRO A 62 6.79 36.28 -21.80
CA PRO A 62 7.13 35.44 -22.93
C PRO A 62 6.04 34.36 -23.10
N PRO A 63 5.72 33.96 -24.35
CA PRO A 63 4.86 32.81 -24.57
C PRO A 63 5.40 31.59 -23.82
N GLU A 64 4.51 30.82 -23.21
CA GLU A 64 4.90 29.50 -22.70
C GLU A 64 5.45 28.67 -23.85
N GLY A 65 6.58 28.00 -23.59
CA GLY A 65 7.20 27.14 -24.60
C GLY A 65 6.31 25.96 -24.97
N PRO A 66 6.60 25.27 -26.09
CA PRO A 66 5.91 24.03 -26.40
C PRO A 66 6.08 23.04 -25.23
N PRO A 67 5.06 22.21 -24.92
CA PRO A 67 5.22 21.15 -23.95
C PRO A 67 6.37 20.23 -24.36
N ALA A 68 7.01 19.58 -23.38
CA ALA A 68 8.06 18.60 -23.66
C ALA A 68 7.53 17.56 -24.66
N SER A 69 8.28 17.34 -25.74
CA SER A 69 7.90 16.30 -26.68
C SER A 69 8.13 14.93 -26.05
N PRO A 70 7.47 13.87 -26.54
CA PRO A 70 7.77 12.51 -26.08
C PRO A 70 9.23 12.08 -26.28
N ILE A 71 9.97 12.76 -27.17
CA ILE A 71 11.42 12.55 -27.36
C ILE A 71 12.22 13.16 -26.19
N ASP A 72 11.73 14.26 -25.61
CA ASP A 72 12.40 14.96 -24.51
C ASP A 72 12.11 14.32 -23.15
N LEU A 73 11.02 13.55 -23.05
CA LEU A 73 10.69 12.79 -21.85
C LEU A 73 11.62 11.57 -21.74
N PRO A 74 12.07 11.22 -20.52
CA PRO A 74 12.76 9.94 -20.33
C PRO A 74 11.85 8.82 -20.82
N PRO A 75 12.41 7.69 -21.32
CA PRO A 75 11.62 6.52 -21.64
C PRO A 75 10.66 6.20 -20.49
N ALA A 76 9.42 5.85 -20.82
CA ALA A 76 8.43 5.46 -19.83
C ALA A 76 9.09 4.45 -18.89
N ARG A 77 9.11 4.76 -17.59
CA ARG A 77 9.63 3.82 -16.60
C ARG A 77 8.79 2.57 -16.71
N ASP A 78 9.43 1.41 -16.82
CA ASP A 78 8.73 0.13 -16.76
C ASP A 78 7.81 0.10 -15.54
N PRO A 79 6.65 -0.57 -15.65
CA PRO A 79 5.81 -0.85 -14.49
C PRO A 79 6.69 -1.38 -13.35
N ARG A 80 6.45 -0.88 -12.13
CA ARG A 80 7.15 -1.44 -10.98
C ARG A 80 6.76 -2.90 -10.89
N GLU A 81 7.74 -3.79 -10.94
CA GLU A 81 7.50 -5.20 -10.66
C GLU A 81 6.80 -5.33 -9.30
N PRO A 82 5.78 -6.19 -9.17
CA PRO A 82 5.19 -6.46 -7.88
C PRO A 82 6.32 -6.82 -6.91
N GLN A 83 6.35 -6.17 -5.74
CA GLN A 83 7.22 -6.66 -4.67
C GLN A 83 6.75 -8.07 -4.37
N GLU A 84 7.51 -9.08 -4.82
CA GLU A 84 7.22 -10.47 -4.52
C GLU A 84 7.03 -10.55 -3.01
N ARG A 85 5.84 -10.98 -2.56
CA ARG A 85 5.62 -11.28 -1.15
C ARG A 85 6.60 -12.39 -0.82
N GLY A 86 7.69 -12.00 -0.17
CA GLY A 86 8.72 -12.90 0.33
C GLY A 86 8.05 -14.08 1.03
N ARG A 87 8.44 -15.27 0.57
CA ARG A 87 8.00 -16.55 1.13
C ARG A 87 8.42 -16.70 2.58
#